data_AF-A0A2E5ERF1-F1
#
_entry.id   AF-A0A2E5ERF1-F1
#
_cell.length_a   1.000
_cell.length_b   1.000
_cell.length_c   1.000
_cell.angle_alpha   90.00
_cell.angle_beta   90.00
_cell.angle_gamma   90.00
#
_symmetry.space_group_name_H-M   'P 1'
#
loop_
_entity.id
_entity.type
_entity.pdbx_description
1 polymer ?
#
loop_
_entity_poly.entity_id
_entity_poly.type
_entity_poly.pdbx_seq_one_letter_code
_entity_poly.pdbx_strand_id
1 'polypeptide(L)'
;MKHLLLFHHFESRTCAIAHLEFSVFPTLSHITPAEIIMPKRFPTFLFLLVVSGHLQSAELLDFANGKKPNHTGYGRRTEWSLVRHRMFKDRVLKVKLTAGDSFGMNRSGILDWTPYGAVEFKVFNPSGAPVDLQFVLRHSGSMDNESRVTYPMKIQPGVHAIKIKLEDLKRADGARPGFRYINHWFVRSIHSTPNLYFNSFHLTGEAPIQIVREQSARSKRIRPIQKAEVPSSIDCFTPEADRILAALEVFPADNPWNTPVDQWPVHPESRQIISSIGVTKSLQVKRHLNFVFVPVHQARIDVQLGTHAHQSDIMPIPVPQVALVEGWPAPGQSMGSRSKLGSQLNQPPSGGPRRSIIIDPVKRLLWELQGIRKTANGWAAEQASFFDLKQNRHRKEGWRSADAAGLPLFPGVVRYDEMHRGMIEHAMRFTVKNVRSTHVLPARTSPGNDDRPSLPRMGERLRLRGDFKTEFFSAPVAAILDGLKKYGMIVAEVGEDWTFSATTDRRIVAIEEELSQVTGIDFEVVTEPVRKPLIDANKR
;
A
#
# COMPACT_ATOMS: atom_id res chain seq x y z
N MET A 1 -63.92 -9.56 35.39
CA MET A 1 -63.66 -8.18 35.87
C MET A 1 -62.49 -7.65 35.05
N LYS A 2 -62.68 -7.01 33.88
CA LYS A 2 -63.07 -5.59 33.62
C LYS A 2 -62.36 -4.56 34.52
N HIS A 3 -61.36 -3.87 33.96
CA HIS A 3 -61.16 -2.40 33.85
C HIS A 3 -59.82 -2.17 33.09
N LEU A 4 -59.74 -1.82 31.78
CA LEU A 4 -60.12 -0.60 31.02
C LEU A 4 -59.35 0.64 31.54
N LEU A 5 -58.33 1.26 30.90
CA LEU A 5 -58.15 1.98 29.60
C LEU A 5 -57.78 3.46 29.88
N LEU A 6 -56.75 4.01 29.19
CA LEU A 6 -56.57 5.41 28.67
C LEU A 6 -55.09 5.59 28.21
N PHE A 7 -54.73 5.55 26.91
CA PHE A 7 -54.65 6.62 25.86
C PHE A 7 -53.83 7.88 26.26
N HIS A 8 -52.81 8.38 25.53
CA HIS A 8 -52.73 8.84 24.12
C HIS A 8 -51.25 8.96 23.63
N HIS A 9 -50.87 8.51 22.40
CA HIS A 9 -50.55 9.28 21.14
C HIS A 9 -49.27 10.16 21.17
N PHE A 10 -48.35 10.27 20.18
CA PHE A 10 -48.37 10.12 18.70
C PHE A 10 -46.91 10.02 18.10
N GLU A 11 -46.74 9.36 16.93
CA GLU A 11 -45.69 9.45 15.85
C GLU A 11 -44.19 9.10 16.13
N SER A 12 -43.40 8.47 15.24
CA SER A 12 -43.34 8.53 13.77
C SER A 12 -42.66 7.30 13.06
N ARG A 13 -43.30 6.86 11.97
CA ARG A 13 -42.76 6.48 10.63
C ARG A 13 -41.78 5.30 10.46
N THR A 14 -42.36 4.20 10.01
CA THR A 14 -41.83 3.17 9.10
C THR A 14 -41.22 3.78 7.82
N CYS A 15 -40.01 3.36 7.46
CA CYS A 15 -39.36 3.73 6.21
C CYS A 15 -39.72 2.73 5.10
N ALA A 16 -40.18 3.26 3.97
CA ALA A 16 -40.61 2.54 2.79
C ALA A 16 -39.44 1.86 2.06
N ILE A 17 -39.62 0.60 1.68
CA ILE A 17 -38.82 -0.08 0.67
C ILE A 17 -39.38 0.38 -0.69
N ALA A 18 -38.67 1.27 -1.36
CA ALA A 18 -39.00 1.66 -2.72
C ALA A 18 -38.68 0.51 -3.68
N HIS A 19 -39.72 -0.04 -4.29
CA HIS A 19 -39.65 -0.84 -5.51
C HIS A 19 -39.04 0.02 -6.64
N LEU A 20 -37.92 -0.43 -7.20
CA LEU A 20 -37.46 0.01 -8.52
C LEU A 20 -37.71 -1.14 -9.49
N GLU A 21 -38.79 -1.02 -10.24
CA GLU A 21 -39.09 -1.82 -11.42
C GLU A 21 -38.00 -1.58 -12.49
N PHE A 22 -37.23 -2.61 -12.81
CA PHE A 22 -36.52 -2.65 -14.08
C PHE A 22 -37.39 -3.37 -15.11
N SER A 23 -37.96 -2.59 -16.01
CA SER A 23 -38.65 -3.04 -17.20
C SER A 23 -37.66 -3.73 -18.15
N VAL A 24 -38.00 -4.97 -18.49
CA VAL A 24 -37.30 -5.85 -19.43
C VAL A 24 -37.62 -5.43 -20.87
N PHE A 25 -36.62 -5.47 -21.76
CA PHE A 25 -36.84 -5.95 -23.13
C PHE A 25 -35.78 -7.01 -23.51
N PRO A 26 -36.16 -8.01 -24.33
CA PRO A 26 -35.60 -9.35 -24.31
C PRO A 26 -34.64 -9.60 -25.48
N THR A 27 -33.80 -10.64 -25.36
CA THR A 27 -33.66 -11.75 -26.33
C THR A 27 -32.40 -12.52 -26.01
N LEU A 28 -32.53 -13.76 -25.54
CA LEU A 28 -31.88 -14.93 -26.13
C LEU A 28 -32.41 -16.18 -25.42
N SER A 29 -33.04 -16.99 -26.25
CA SER A 29 -33.68 -18.25 -25.97
C SER A 29 -32.67 -19.40 -25.79
N HIS A 30 -33.15 -20.43 -25.09
CA HIS A 30 -32.60 -21.79 -24.94
C HIS A 30 -31.53 -22.00 -23.87
N ILE A 31 -31.95 -22.60 -22.75
CA ILE A 31 -31.55 -23.94 -22.28
C ILE A 31 -32.60 -24.39 -21.24
N THR A 32 -33.13 -25.60 -21.40
CA THR A 32 -34.09 -26.26 -20.50
C THR A 32 -33.41 -26.81 -19.23
N PRO A 33 -34.07 -26.85 -18.06
CA PRO A 33 -33.51 -27.49 -16.87
C PRO A 33 -33.81 -28.99 -16.88
N ALA A 34 -32.78 -29.82 -16.87
CA ALA A 34 -32.89 -31.22 -16.48
C ALA A 34 -32.72 -31.34 -14.95
N GLU A 35 -33.58 -32.16 -14.36
CA GLU A 35 -33.80 -32.38 -12.94
C GLU A 35 -32.53 -32.80 -12.18
N ILE A 36 -32.27 -32.14 -11.05
CA ILE A 36 -31.41 -32.69 -9.97
C ILE A 36 -32.33 -33.06 -8.82
N ILE A 37 -32.49 -34.37 -8.63
CA ILE A 37 -33.09 -34.99 -7.45
C ILE A 37 -32.16 -34.71 -6.25
N MET A 38 -32.66 -34.01 -5.24
CA MET A 38 -31.96 -33.82 -3.96
C MET A 38 -32.21 -35.01 -3.00
N PRO A 39 -31.20 -35.49 -2.27
CA PRO A 39 -31.39 -36.03 -0.94
C PRO A 39 -31.12 -34.95 0.13
N LYS A 40 -31.97 -34.98 1.15
CA LYS A 40 -32.05 -34.03 2.26
C LYS A 40 -30.83 -34.08 3.21
N ARG A 41 -30.56 -32.91 3.81
CA ARG A 41 -29.78 -32.60 5.04
C ARG A 41 -28.28 -32.33 4.87
N PHE A 42 -27.92 -31.04 4.90
CA PHE A 42 -26.96 -30.38 5.80
C PHE A 42 -27.04 -28.85 5.53
N PRO A 43 -26.99 -27.95 6.52
CA PRO A 43 -27.04 -26.52 6.25
C PRO A 43 -25.64 -26.04 5.87
N THR A 44 -25.29 -26.14 4.59
CA THR A 44 -24.13 -25.45 4.04
C THR A 44 -24.63 -24.14 3.46
N PHE A 45 -24.38 -23.02 4.14
CA PHE A 45 -24.49 -21.70 3.52
C PHE A 45 -23.42 -21.60 2.44
N LEU A 46 -23.79 -21.99 1.22
CA LEU A 46 -23.03 -21.72 0.02
C LEU A 46 -23.11 -20.21 -0.22
N PHE A 47 -22.09 -19.47 0.24
CA PHE A 47 -21.91 -18.08 -0.18
C PHE A 47 -21.62 -18.10 -1.69
N LEU A 48 -22.63 -17.75 -2.50
CA LEU A 48 -22.43 -17.41 -3.89
C LEU A 48 -21.59 -16.13 -3.92
N LEU A 49 -20.31 -16.26 -4.25
CA LEU A 49 -19.45 -15.12 -4.53
C LEU A 49 -19.93 -14.49 -5.84
N VAL A 50 -20.75 -13.45 -5.78
CA VAL A 50 -21.04 -12.64 -6.97
C VAL A 50 -19.79 -11.81 -7.25
N VAL A 51 -18.95 -12.28 -8.17
CA VAL A 51 -17.87 -11.46 -8.76
C VAL A 51 -18.52 -10.52 -9.76
N SER A 52 -19.05 -9.39 -9.29
CA SER A 52 -19.37 -8.28 -10.18
C SER A 52 -18.08 -7.50 -10.46
N GLY A 53 -17.39 -7.83 -11.56
CA GLY A 53 -16.33 -6.99 -12.09
C GLY A 53 -16.91 -5.65 -12.49
N HIS A 54 -16.82 -4.65 -11.62
CA HIS A 54 -17.15 -3.28 -12.00
C HIS A 54 -16.03 -2.77 -12.91
N LEU A 55 -16.36 -2.41 -14.14
CA LEU A 55 -15.44 -1.65 -14.99
C LEU A 55 -15.18 -0.30 -14.34
N GLN A 56 -13.93 -0.03 -13.93
CA GLN A 56 -13.56 1.30 -13.46
C GLN A 56 -13.43 2.21 -14.67
N SER A 57 -14.20 3.29 -14.71
CA SER A 57 -14.10 4.31 -15.75
C SER A 57 -13.98 5.70 -15.15
N ALA A 58 -13.15 6.55 -15.77
CA ALA A 58 -13.02 7.94 -15.38
C ALA A 58 -12.91 8.84 -16.62
N GLU A 59 -13.57 10.00 -16.57
CA GLU A 59 -13.58 10.96 -17.67
C GLU A 59 -12.27 11.74 -17.74
N LEU A 60 -11.49 11.53 -18.80
CA LEU A 60 -10.31 12.33 -19.08
C LEU A 60 -10.65 13.70 -19.66
N LEU A 61 -11.62 13.73 -20.58
CA LEU A 61 -12.11 14.94 -21.21
C LEU A 61 -13.53 14.73 -21.72
N ASP A 62 -14.48 15.41 -21.08
CA ASP A 62 -15.90 15.17 -21.30
C ASP A 62 -16.60 16.29 -22.10
N PHE A 63 -16.71 16.06 -23.40
CA PHE A 63 -17.38 16.97 -24.33
C PHE A 63 -18.90 16.94 -24.17
N ALA A 64 -19.48 15.84 -23.68
CA ALA A 64 -20.92 15.70 -23.47
C ALA A 64 -21.42 16.79 -22.50
N ASN A 65 -20.71 17.01 -21.38
CA ASN A 65 -20.98 18.08 -20.43
C ASN A 65 -20.27 19.41 -20.73
N GLY A 66 -19.69 19.57 -21.93
CA GLY A 66 -19.16 20.84 -22.39
C GLY A 66 -17.76 21.21 -21.90
N LYS A 67 -17.01 20.25 -21.33
CA LYS A 67 -15.58 20.46 -21.02
C LYS A 67 -14.81 20.67 -22.33
N LYS A 68 -13.79 21.51 -22.28
CA LYS A 68 -13.03 21.98 -23.44
C LYS A 68 -11.57 21.55 -23.33
N PRO A 69 -10.88 21.24 -24.44
CA PRO A 69 -9.43 21.10 -24.41
C PRO A 69 -8.79 22.38 -23.87
N ASN A 70 -7.85 22.24 -22.93
CA ASN A 70 -7.06 23.38 -22.42
C ASN A 70 -5.60 23.35 -22.94
N HIS A 71 -5.26 22.33 -23.73
CA HIS A 71 -4.09 22.30 -24.58
C HIS A 71 -4.52 22.39 -26.04
N THR A 72 -3.99 23.39 -26.73
CA THR A 72 -3.93 23.47 -28.18
C THR A 72 -2.50 23.81 -28.54
N GLY A 73 -1.93 23.23 -29.59
CA GLY A 73 -0.50 23.30 -29.87
C GLY A 73 0.06 24.73 -30.04
N TYR A 74 1.39 24.81 -30.05
CA TYR A 74 2.15 26.07 -30.04
C TYR A 74 1.96 26.80 -31.38
N GLY A 75 0.98 27.71 -31.39
CA GLY A 75 0.55 28.46 -32.57
C GLY A 75 -0.94 28.83 -32.54
N ARG A 76 -1.75 28.18 -31.67
CA ARG A 76 -3.21 28.39 -31.54
C ARG A 76 -3.97 28.29 -32.88
N ARG A 77 -3.45 27.51 -33.83
CA ARG A 77 -4.08 27.30 -35.15
C ARG A 77 -5.11 26.18 -35.15
N THR A 78 -5.24 25.45 -34.05
CA THR A 78 -6.24 24.40 -33.88
C THR A 78 -7.62 25.04 -33.78
N GLU A 79 -8.40 24.87 -34.84
CA GLU A 79 -9.80 25.26 -34.88
C GLU A 79 -10.64 24.14 -34.30
N TRP A 80 -11.37 24.42 -33.21
CA TRP A 80 -12.28 23.44 -32.61
C TRP A 80 -13.58 24.07 -32.13
N SER A 81 -14.63 23.25 -32.11
CA SER A 81 -15.94 23.60 -31.56
C SER A 81 -16.62 22.37 -30.99
N LEU A 82 -17.49 22.55 -29.99
CA LEU A 82 -18.34 21.47 -29.49
C LEU A 82 -19.67 21.51 -30.24
N VAL A 83 -20.01 20.41 -30.91
CA VAL A 83 -21.21 20.31 -31.75
C VAL A 83 -21.98 19.04 -31.44
N ARG A 84 -23.27 19.00 -31.81
CA ARG A 84 -24.00 17.73 -31.94
C ARG A 84 -23.73 17.15 -33.32
N HIS A 85 -23.56 15.83 -33.40
CA HIS A 85 -23.29 15.17 -34.68
C HIS A 85 -24.06 13.85 -34.76
N ARG A 86 -24.75 13.58 -35.87
CA ARG A 86 -25.66 12.43 -36.02
C ARG A 86 -25.06 11.05 -35.73
N MET A 87 -23.73 10.91 -35.85
CA MET A 87 -23.02 9.66 -35.58
C MET A 87 -22.78 9.38 -34.09
N PHE A 88 -23.07 10.36 -33.22
CA PHE A 88 -22.86 10.28 -31.78
C PHE A 88 -24.12 10.77 -31.05
N LYS A 89 -24.42 10.14 -29.90
CA LYS A 89 -25.56 10.55 -29.09
C LYS A 89 -25.31 11.89 -28.39
N ASP A 90 -24.07 12.11 -27.96
CA ASP A 90 -23.67 13.26 -27.16
C ASP A 90 -22.99 14.35 -27.99
N ARG A 91 -22.69 15.48 -27.32
CA ARG A 91 -21.82 16.51 -27.90
C ARG A 91 -20.42 15.94 -28.15
N VAL A 92 -19.84 16.35 -29.27
CA VAL A 92 -18.51 15.92 -29.71
C VAL A 92 -17.63 17.12 -30.00
N LEU A 93 -16.31 16.92 -29.90
CA LEU A 93 -15.32 17.87 -30.38
C LEU A 93 -15.20 17.75 -31.90
N LYS A 94 -15.64 18.78 -32.63
CA LYS A 94 -15.25 18.99 -34.03
C LYS A 94 -13.93 19.73 -34.04
N VAL A 95 -12.89 19.14 -34.61
CA VAL A 95 -11.55 19.74 -34.65
C VAL A 95 -10.91 19.59 -36.03
N LYS A 96 -10.22 20.64 -36.46
CA LYS A 96 -9.35 20.66 -37.63
C LYS A 96 -7.93 20.97 -37.16
N LEU A 97 -7.01 20.02 -37.34
CA LEU A 97 -5.61 20.18 -36.95
C LEU A 97 -4.81 20.64 -38.16
N THR A 98 -4.00 21.68 -38.00
CA THR A 98 -2.94 21.98 -38.98
C THR A 98 -1.74 21.04 -38.76
N ALA A 99 -0.91 20.87 -39.78
CA ALA A 99 0.32 20.08 -39.67
C ALA A 99 1.15 20.48 -38.43
N GLY A 100 1.44 19.50 -37.56
CA GLY A 100 2.21 19.69 -36.32
C GLY A 100 1.40 20.13 -35.10
N ASP A 101 0.11 20.48 -35.26
CA ASP A 101 -0.73 21.01 -34.18
C ASP A 101 -1.45 19.90 -33.40
N SER A 102 -2.03 20.27 -32.26
CA SER A 102 -2.58 19.34 -31.27
C SER A 102 -3.79 19.86 -30.51
N PHE A 103 -4.56 18.95 -29.91
CA PHE A 103 -5.53 19.26 -28.87
C PHE A 103 -5.41 18.27 -27.70
N GLY A 104 -5.75 18.68 -26.49
CA GLY A 104 -5.78 17.79 -25.33
C GLY A 104 -5.87 18.52 -24.01
N MET A 105 -5.20 17.98 -23.00
CA MET A 105 -5.19 18.51 -21.64
C MET A 105 -3.76 18.83 -21.17
N ASN A 106 -3.52 20.07 -20.78
CA ASN A 106 -2.41 20.52 -19.95
C ASN A 106 -2.99 20.83 -18.56
N ARG A 107 -2.56 20.11 -17.51
CA ARG A 107 -3.25 19.99 -16.21
C ARG A 107 -4.50 19.11 -16.27
N SER A 108 -4.31 17.84 -16.63
CA SER A 108 -5.32 16.78 -16.47
C SER A 108 -5.84 16.75 -15.02
N GLY A 109 -7.15 16.63 -14.84
CA GLY A 109 -7.76 16.46 -13.51
C GLY A 109 -7.50 15.07 -12.90
N ILE A 110 -7.10 14.11 -13.73
CA ILE A 110 -6.74 12.75 -13.31
C ILE A 110 -5.25 12.57 -13.58
N LEU A 111 -4.47 12.54 -12.48
CA LEU A 111 -3.01 12.46 -12.51
C LEU A 111 -2.50 11.03 -12.44
N ASP A 112 -3.22 10.13 -11.78
CA ASP A 112 -2.81 8.73 -11.64
C ASP A 112 -3.64 7.84 -12.56
N TRP A 113 -2.99 7.31 -13.60
CA TRP A 113 -3.60 6.39 -14.55
C TRP A 113 -3.28 4.93 -14.22
N THR A 114 -2.53 4.65 -13.15
CA THR A 114 -2.20 3.27 -12.73
C THR A 114 -3.41 2.36 -12.45
N PRO A 115 -4.59 2.87 -12.01
CA PRO A 115 -5.76 2.01 -11.79
C PRO A 115 -6.47 1.57 -13.08
N TYR A 116 -6.08 2.08 -14.24
CA TYR A 116 -6.80 1.85 -15.49
C TYR A 116 -5.98 0.97 -16.43
N GLY A 117 -6.64 0.38 -17.43
CA GLY A 117 -6.01 -0.49 -18.43
C GLY A 117 -5.89 0.14 -19.81
N ALA A 118 -6.73 1.12 -20.14
CA ALA A 118 -6.78 1.74 -21.46
C ALA A 118 -7.34 3.17 -21.44
N VAL A 119 -7.00 3.93 -22.48
CA VAL A 119 -7.72 5.13 -22.90
C VAL A 119 -8.68 4.74 -24.02
N GLU A 120 -9.96 5.10 -23.87
CA GLU A 120 -11.00 4.80 -24.83
C GLU A 120 -11.71 6.06 -25.32
N PHE A 121 -11.97 6.11 -26.62
CA PHE A 121 -12.77 7.13 -27.29
C PHE A 121 -13.23 6.62 -28.65
N LYS A 122 -14.10 7.38 -29.31
CA LYS A 122 -14.56 7.18 -30.68
C LYS A 122 -14.25 8.41 -31.50
N VAL A 123 -13.85 8.18 -32.74
CA VAL A 123 -13.54 9.24 -33.71
C VAL A 123 -14.28 8.96 -35.02
N PHE A 124 -14.84 10.01 -35.63
CA PHE A 124 -15.41 9.97 -36.96
C PHE A 124 -14.55 10.78 -37.92
N ASN A 125 -14.07 10.12 -38.96
CA ASN A 125 -13.42 10.72 -40.12
C ASN A 125 -14.42 10.78 -41.30
N PRO A 126 -14.90 11.97 -41.68
CA PRO A 126 -15.85 12.13 -42.78
C PRO A 126 -15.19 12.13 -44.16
N SER A 127 -13.85 12.15 -44.24
CA SER A 127 -13.14 12.24 -45.51
C SER A 127 -13.05 10.88 -46.20
N GLY A 128 -12.82 10.88 -47.52
CA GLY A 128 -12.59 9.65 -48.29
C GLY A 128 -11.19 9.05 -48.13
N ALA A 129 -10.34 9.62 -47.28
CA ALA A 129 -8.95 9.20 -47.11
C ALA A 129 -8.60 8.93 -45.63
N PRO A 130 -7.63 8.05 -45.34
CA PRO A 130 -7.15 7.83 -43.98
C PRO A 130 -6.43 9.07 -43.42
N VAL A 131 -6.51 9.27 -42.10
CA VAL A 131 -5.82 10.37 -41.39
C VAL A 131 -4.89 9.79 -40.33
N ASP A 132 -3.61 10.18 -40.37
CA ASP A 132 -2.62 9.78 -39.38
C ASP A 132 -2.59 10.77 -38.21
N LEU A 133 -2.74 10.22 -37.00
CA LEU A 133 -2.71 10.94 -35.73
C LEU A 133 -1.69 10.30 -34.79
N GLN A 134 -1.33 11.02 -33.74
CA GLN A 134 -0.52 10.49 -32.65
C GLN A 134 -1.14 10.88 -31.32
N PHE A 135 -1.27 9.91 -30.42
CA PHE A 135 -1.55 10.17 -29.02
C PHE A 135 -0.23 10.32 -28.26
N VAL A 136 -0.04 11.47 -27.62
CA VAL A 136 1.19 11.81 -26.92
C VAL A 136 0.91 11.94 -25.43
N LEU A 137 1.75 11.29 -24.62
CA LEU A 137 1.69 11.33 -23.17
C LEU A 137 2.99 11.93 -22.62
N ARG A 138 2.88 12.99 -21.83
CA ARG A 138 3.96 13.43 -20.94
C ARG A 138 3.70 12.84 -19.56
N HIS A 139 4.69 12.11 -19.08
CA HIS A 139 4.65 11.49 -17.76
C HIS A 139 5.79 12.01 -16.88
N SER A 140 5.85 11.58 -15.63
CA SER A 140 6.86 11.98 -14.63
C SER A 140 8.33 11.78 -15.06
N GLY A 141 8.59 10.94 -16.07
CA GLY A 141 9.92 10.69 -16.62
C GLY A 141 10.19 11.38 -17.96
N SER A 142 9.28 12.24 -18.43
CA SER A 142 9.42 12.98 -19.68
C SER A 142 10.16 14.30 -19.43
N MET A 143 11.42 14.38 -19.86
CA MET A 143 12.29 15.57 -19.72
C MET A 143 12.36 16.40 -21.01
N ASP A 144 12.08 15.78 -22.16
CA ASP A 144 12.20 16.36 -23.51
C ASP A 144 11.12 15.77 -24.44
N ASN A 145 11.32 15.79 -25.76
CA ASN A 145 10.40 15.19 -26.72
C ASN A 145 10.61 13.68 -26.90
N GLU A 146 11.83 13.18 -26.73
CA GLU A 146 12.22 11.79 -26.98
C GLU A 146 11.82 10.87 -25.81
N SER A 147 11.81 11.43 -24.60
CA SER A 147 11.38 10.78 -23.35
C SER A 147 9.85 10.76 -23.15
N ARG A 148 9.07 11.13 -24.16
CA ARG A 148 7.60 11.03 -24.14
C ARG A 148 7.12 9.71 -24.74
N VAL A 149 5.89 9.34 -24.44
CA VAL A 149 5.18 8.32 -25.22
C VAL A 149 4.59 8.98 -26.45
N THR A 150 4.82 8.37 -27.61
CA THR A 150 4.12 8.73 -28.86
C THR A 150 3.51 7.46 -29.44
N TYR A 151 2.19 7.37 -29.39
CA TYR A 151 1.44 6.23 -29.90
C TYR A 151 0.77 6.59 -31.24
N PRO A 152 1.20 6.02 -32.37
CA PRO A 152 0.64 6.33 -33.68
C PRO A 152 -0.76 5.72 -33.84
N MET A 153 -1.65 6.43 -34.52
CA MET A 153 -3.01 5.98 -34.83
C MET A 153 -3.34 6.34 -36.27
N LYS A 154 -3.92 5.40 -37.02
CA LYS A 154 -4.40 5.64 -38.38
C LYS A 154 -5.92 5.52 -38.43
N ILE A 155 -6.59 6.63 -38.72
CA ILE A 155 -8.06 6.71 -38.70
C ILE A 155 -8.60 6.59 -40.13
N GLN A 156 -9.23 5.46 -40.43
CA GLN A 156 -9.85 5.24 -41.74
C GLN A 156 -11.13 6.08 -41.89
N PRO A 157 -11.64 6.27 -43.12
CA PRO A 157 -12.98 6.83 -43.34
C PRO A 157 -14.06 6.09 -42.53
N GLY A 158 -14.91 6.85 -41.83
CA GLY A 158 -15.98 6.28 -40.99
C GLY A 158 -15.77 6.48 -39.49
N VAL A 159 -16.57 5.77 -38.68
CA VAL A 159 -16.55 5.83 -37.21
C VAL A 159 -15.68 4.70 -36.67
N HIS A 160 -14.70 5.04 -35.85
CA HIS A 160 -13.79 4.09 -35.21
C HIS A 160 -13.86 4.20 -33.69
N ALA A 161 -13.99 3.07 -33.01
CA ALA A 161 -13.72 2.97 -31.59
C ALA A 161 -12.23 2.71 -31.38
N ILE A 162 -11.57 3.59 -30.63
CA ILE A 162 -10.15 3.53 -30.32
C ILE A 162 -10.01 3.11 -28.86
N LYS A 163 -9.21 2.08 -28.63
CA LYS A 163 -8.81 1.61 -27.31
C LYS A 163 -7.29 1.51 -27.29
N ILE A 164 -6.64 2.50 -26.67
CA ILE A 164 -5.20 2.51 -26.49
C ILE A 164 -4.92 1.85 -25.16
N LYS A 165 -4.40 0.61 -25.17
CA LYS A 165 -4.05 -0.04 -23.91
C LYS A 165 -2.81 0.62 -23.30
N LEU A 166 -2.83 0.84 -22.00
CA LEU A 166 -1.70 1.43 -21.29
C LEU A 166 -0.47 0.50 -21.33
N GLU A 167 -0.67 -0.83 -21.40
CA GLU A 167 0.43 -1.81 -21.54
C GLU A 167 1.21 -1.68 -22.86
N ASP A 168 0.57 -1.13 -23.91
CA ASP A 168 1.17 -0.95 -25.23
C ASP A 168 1.98 0.35 -25.33
N LEU A 169 1.83 1.26 -24.36
CA LEU A 169 2.51 2.54 -24.35
C LEU A 169 3.98 2.38 -23.96
N LYS A 170 4.88 2.85 -24.83
CA LYS A 170 6.33 2.82 -24.65
C LYS A 170 6.94 4.17 -24.98
N ARG A 171 8.02 4.50 -24.28
CA ARG A 171 8.94 5.59 -24.65
C ARG A 171 9.74 5.20 -25.90
N ALA A 172 10.38 6.18 -26.54
CA ALA A 172 11.22 5.94 -27.72
C ALA A 172 12.40 4.97 -27.45
N ASP A 173 12.92 4.95 -26.21
CA ASP A 173 13.96 4.02 -25.74
C ASP A 173 13.43 2.62 -25.36
N GLY A 174 12.13 2.37 -25.55
CA GLY A 174 11.48 1.10 -25.22
C GLY A 174 11.11 0.93 -23.74
N ALA A 175 11.45 1.88 -22.86
CA ALA A 175 11.07 1.83 -21.45
C ALA A 175 9.57 2.05 -21.26
N ARG A 176 9.01 1.45 -20.21
CA ARG A 176 7.61 1.68 -19.82
C ARG A 176 7.46 3.10 -19.24
N PRO A 177 6.44 3.86 -19.65
CA PRO A 177 6.15 5.16 -19.06
C PRO A 177 5.63 5.02 -17.62
N GLY A 178 5.85 6.05 -16.82
CA GLY A 178 5.23 6.14 -15.50
C GLY A 178 3.77 6.56 -15.62
N PHE A 179 2.83 5.78 -15.10
CA PHE A 179 1.41 6.17 -15.12
C PHE A 179 0.96 7.00 -13.92
N ARG A 180 1.87 7.28 -12.98
CA ARG A 180 1.67 8.24 -11.89
C ARG A 180 2.13 9.62 -12.35
N TYR A 181 1.30 10.64 -12.10
CA TYR A 181 1.52 12.05 -12.45
C TYR A 181 1.50 12.38 -13.95
N ILE A 182 0.44 11.95 -14.63
CA ILE A 182 0.12 12.37 -16.01
C ILE A 182 -0.66 13.67 -15.95
N ASN A 183 0.04 14.79 -16.04
CA ASN A 183 -0.58 16.10 -16.08
C ASN A 183 -0.84 16.58 -17.52
N HIS A 184 -0.22 15.98 -18.54
CA HIS A 184 -0.26 16.50 -19.90
C HIS A 184 -0.33 15.36 -20.93
N TRP A 185 -1.45 15.31 -21.65
CA TRP A 185 -1.67 14.41 -22.78
C TRP A 185 -2.35 15.16 -23.92
N PHE A 186 -2.11 14.72 -25.16
CA PHE A 186 -2.72 15.35 -26.33
C PHE A 186 -2.72 14.44 -27.55
N VAL A 187 -3.67 14.70 -28.45
CA VAL A 187 -3.68 14.15 -29.80
C VAL A 187 -3.08 15.19 -30.74
N ARG A 188 -2.15 14.78 -31.60
CA ARG A 188 -1.55 15.64 -32.62
C ARG A 188 -1.64 15.02 -33.99
N SER A 189 -1.45 15.84 -35.01
CA SER A 189 -1.27 15.38 -36.39
C SER A 189 0.07 15.83 -36.94
N ILE A 190 0.66 15.04 -37.84
CA ILE A 190 1.85 15.44 -38.61
C ILE A 190 1.43 16.26 -39.83
N HIS A 191 0.28 15.94 -40.42
CA HIS A 191 -0.28 16.61 -41.60
C HIS A 191 -1.54 17.41 -41.24
N SER A 192 -1.94 18.35 -42.10
CA SER A 192 -3.23 19.02 -41.91
C SER A 192 -4.37 18.02 -42.09
N THR A 193 -5.39 18.09 -41.22
CA THR A 193 -6.53 17.16 -41.22
C THR A 193 -7.78 17.80 -41.81
N PRO A 194 -8.75 17.00 -42.29
CA PRO A 194 -10.14 17.44 -42.40
C PRO A 194 -10.73 17.71 -41.00
N ASN A 195 -11.99 18.14 -40.95
CA ASN A 195 -12.75 18.14 -39.69
C ASN A 195 -12.93 16.71 -39.21
N LEU A 196 -12.39 16.40 -38.03
CA LEU A 196 -12.60 15.16 -37.30
C LEU A 196 -13.56 15.41 -36.13
N TYR A 197 -14.28 14.36 -35.73
CA TYR A 197 -15.25 14.45 -34.64
C TYR A 197 -14.94 13.40 -33.57
N PHE A 198 -14.65 13.84 -32.34
CA PHE A 198 -14.30 12.97 -31.21
C PHE A 198 -15.39 13.03 -30.14
N ASN A 199 -15.81 11.88 -29.62
CA ASN A 199 -16.58 11.86 -28.37
C ASN A 199 -15.64 12.05 -27.16
N SER A 200 -16.23 12.03 -25.96
CA SER A 200 -15.49 12.13 -24.71
C SER A 200 -14.41 11.03 -24.59
N PHE A 201 -13.29 11.40 -23.97
CA PHE A 201 -12.17 10.50 -23.69
C PHE A 201 -12.34 9.93 -22.28
N HIS A 202 -12.16 8.63 -22.16
CA HIS A 202 -12.29 7.91 -20.90
C HIS A 202 -11.02 7.11 -20.62
N LEU A 203 -10.65 7.04 -19.35
CA LEU A 203 -9.87 5.92 -18.86
C LEU A 203 -10.83 4.78 -18.52
N THR A 204 -10.43 3.56 -18.85
CA THR A 204 -11.16 2.34 -18.55
C THR A 204 -10.17 1.30 -18.04
N GLY A 205 -10.54 0.57 -17.00
CA GLY A 205 -9.80 -0.60 -16.53
C GLY A 205 -10.75 -1.72 -16.14
N GLU A 206 -10.28 -2.96 -16.26
CA GLU A 206 -10.74 -3.99 -15.34
C GLU A 206 -10.32 -3.50 -13.96
N ALA A 207 -11.27 -3.36 -13.03
CA ALA A 207 -10.95 -2.83 -11.72
C ALA A 207 -9.76 -3.63 -11.15
N PRO A 208 -8.62 -2.98 -10.82
CA PRO A 208 -7.79 -3.54 -9.75
C PRO A 208 -8.76 -3.72 -8.58
N ILE A 209 -8.67 -4.85 -7.88
CA ILE A 209 -9.51 -5.17 -6.72
C ILE A 209 -9.77 -3.87 -5.94
N GLN A 210 -10.97 -3.31 -6.12
CA GLN A 210 -11.37 -2.15 -5.35
C GLN A 210 -11.63 -2.70 -3.97
N ILE A 211 -10.61 -2.67 -3.12
CA ILE A 211 -10.84 -2.59 -1.69
C ILE A 211 -11.49 -1.24 -1.52
N VAL A 212 -12.82 -1.25 -1.55
CA VAL A 212 -13.67 -0.15 -1.07
C VAL A 212 -13.01 0.39 0.19
N ARG A 213 -13.05 1.71 0.40
CA ARG A 213 -12.76 2.35 1.69
C ARG A 213 -13.62 1.82 2.86
N GLU A 214 -14.33 0.70 2.70
CA GLU A 214 -14.57 -0.18 3.81
C GLU A 214 -13.23 -0.78 4.19
N GLN A 215 -12.62 -0.20 5.23
CA GLN A 215 -11.87 -0.98 6.18
C GLN A 215 -12.68 -2.26 6.44
N SER A 216 -12.39 -3.36 5.74
CA SER A 216 -12.80 -4.65 6.25
C SER A 216 -12.04 -4.71 7.56
N ALA A 217 -12.75 -4.43 8.66
CA ALA A 217 -12.14 -4.29 9.97
C ALA A 217 -11.16 -5.45 10.14
N ARG A 218 -9.99 -5.22 10.74
CA ARG A 218 -8.99 -6.26 11.03
C ARG A 218 -9.65 -7.61 11.41
N SER A 219 -10.71 -7.58 12.21
CA SER A 219 -11.53 -8.75 12.59
C SER A 219 -12.19 -9.53 11.45
N LYS A 220 -12.55 -8.91 10.32
CA LYS A 220 -13.16 -9.54 9.14
C LYS A 220 -12.14 -10.21 8.21
N ARG A 221 -10.93 -9.67 8.12
CA ARG A 221 -9.89 -10.14 7.18
C ARG A 221 -8.97 -11.20 7.77
N ILE A 222 -8.75 -11.14 9.09
CA ILE A 222 -7.82 -12.02 9.79
C ILE A 222 -8.39 -13.44 9.86
N ARG A 223 -7.59 -14.43 9.46
CA ARG A 223 -7.92 -15.85 9.56
C ARG A 223 -6.66 -16.70 9.74
N PRO A 224 -6.79 -17.94 10.27
CA PRO A 224 -5.69 -18.89 10.25
C PRO A 224 -5.19 -19.14 8.83
N ILE A 225 -3.86 -19.08 8.65
CA ILE A 225 -3.19 -19.45 7.40
C ILE A 225 -3.12 -20.97 7.32
N GLN A 226 -3.53 -21.53 6.20
CA GLN A 226 -3.53 -22.98 5.98
C GLN A 226 -2.16 -23.45 5.53
N LYS A 227 -1.78 -24.68 5.91
CA LYS A 227 -0.52 -25.31 5.48
C LYS A 227 -0.34 -25.30 3.96
N ALA A 228 -1.41 -25.50 3.21
CA ALA A 228 -1.38 -25.53 1.74
C ALA A 228 -1.05 -24.16 1.10
N GLU A 229 -1.25 -23.05 1.83
CA GLU A 229 -0.91 -21.70 1.35
C GLU A 229 0.59 -21.41 1.42
N VAL A 230 1.35 -22.23 2.17
CA VAL A 230 2.80 -22.13 2.31
C VAL A 230 3.45 -23.48 2.02
N PRO A 231 3.44 -23.93 0.74
CA PRO A 231 4.00 -25.22 0.36
C PRO A 231 5.53 -25.23 0.40
N SER A 232 6.16 -24.07 0.25
CA SER A 232 7.61 -23.85 0.26
C SER A 232 7.95 -22.48 0.86
N SER A 233 9.23 -22.10 0.87
CA SER A 233 9.62 -20.76 1.35
C SER A 233 9.14 -19.67 0.38
N ILE A 234 8.55 -18.60 0.90
CA ILE A 234 7.96 -17.50 0.13
C ILE A 234 8.60 -16.17 0.57
N ASP A 235 9.13 -15.41 -0.38
CA ASP A 235 9.73 -14.11 -0.10
C ASP A 235 8.69 -12.99 0.00
N CYS A 236 9.01 -11.94 0.76
CA CYS A 236 8.10 -10.86 1.11
C CYS A 236 7.57 -9.97 -0.04
N PHE A 237 8.07 -10.12 -1.27
CA PHE A 237 7.71 -9.29 -2.44
C PHE A 237 6.98 -10.11 -3.54
N THR A 238 6.20 -11.11 -3.12
CA THR A 238 5.40 -11.97 -4.01
C THR A 238 3.90 -11.77 -3.78
N PRO A 239 3.05 -11.97 -4.80
CA PRO A 239 1.59 -11.98 -4.62
C PRO A 239 1.12 -13.01 -3.58
N GLU A 240 1.83 -14.14 -3.46
CA GLU A 240 1.59 -15.17 -2.44
C GLU A 240 1.80 -14.61 -1.04
N ALA A 241 2.91 -13.90 -0.81
CA ALA A 241 3.18 -13.24 0.46
C ALA A 241 2.12 -12.18 0.78
N ASP A 242 1.70 -11.38 -0.21
CA ASP A 242 0.66 -10.36 -0.01
C ASP A 242 -0.66 -10.98 0.48
N ARG A 243 -1.08 -12.12 -0.11
CA ARG A 243 -2.28 -12.86 0.33
C ARG A 243 -2.15 -13.36 1.76
N ILE A 244 -0.99 -13.87 2.14
CA ILE A 244 -0.71 -14.32 3.51
C ILE A 244 -0.78 -13.13 4.47
N LEU A 245 -0.11 -12.01 4.16
CA LEU A 245 -0.07 -10.81 5.00
C LEU A 245 -1.45 -10.19 5.21
N ALA A 246 -2.30 -10.20 4.18
CA ALA A 246 -3.68 -9.71 4.28
C ALA A 246 -4.53 -10.48 5.29
N ALA A 247 -4.23 -11.76 5.52
CA ALA A 247 -4.96 -12.66 6.41
C ALA A 247 -4.24 -12.95 7.74
N LEU A 248 -2.92 -12.77 7.81
CA LEU A 248 -2.10 -13.15 8.96
C LEU A 248 -2.30 -12.21 10.14
N GLU A 249 -2.61 -12.79 11.30
CA GLU A 249 -2.60 -12.05 12.56
C GLU A 249 -1.17 -11.97 13.11
N VAL A 250 -0.64 -10.76 13.17
CA VAL A 250 0.66 -10.46 13.79
C VAL A 250 0.41 -9.82 15.15
N PHE A 251 0.60 -10.62 16.20
CA PHE A 251 0.25 -10.30 17.58
C PHE A 251 -1.25 -10.06 17.84
N PRO A 252 -1.73 -10.32 19.07
CA PRO A 252 -3.07 -9.94 19.52
C PRO A 252 -3.36 -8.44 19.35
N ALA A 253 -4.64 -8.07 19.28
CA ALA A 253 -5.08 -6.67 19.13
C ALA A 253 -4.66 -5.76 20.30
N ASP A 254 -4.54 -6.30 21.51
CA ASP A 254 -4.08 -5.62 22.72
C ASP A 254 -2.55 -5.64 22.89
N ASN A 255 -1.82 -6.20 21.92
CA ASN A 255 -0.37 -6.08 21.88
C ASN A 255 0.03 -4.62 21.68
N PRO A 256 1.14 -4.15 22.27
CA PRO A 256 1.66 -2.81 22.02
C PRO A 256 1.73 -2.48 20.52
N TRP A 257 2.22 -3.37 19.66
CA TRP A 257 2.28 -3.10 18.21
C TRP A 257 0.92 -2.79 17.59
N ASN A 258 -0.17 -3.33 18.13
CA ASN A 258 -1.51 -3.22 17.55
C ASN A 258 -2.43 -2.27 18.34
N THR A 259 -1.94 -1.70 19.44
CA THR A 259 -2.74 -0.83 20.31
C THR A 259 -2.87 0.56 19.68
N PRO A 260 -4.10 1.06 19.43
CA PRO A 260 -4.31 2.44 19.03
C PRO A 260 -3.87 3.40 20.15
N VAL A 261 -3.20 4.48 19.75
CA VAL A 261 -2.65 5.52 20.62
C VAL A 261 -3.20 6.90 20.30
N ASP A 262 -4.14 7.03 19.35
CA ASP A 262 -4.76 8.30 18.93
C ASP A 262 -5.50 9.02 20.06
N GLN A 263 -5.94 8.28 21.07
CA GLN A 263 -6.64 8.82 22.26
C GLN A 263 -5.75 8.94 23.50
N TRP A 264 -4.47 8.58 23.41
CA TRP A 264 -3.56 8.66 24.54
C TRP A 264 -3.26 10.13 24.91
N PRO A 265 -3.06 10.45 26.20
CA PRO A 265 -2.64 11.78 26.61
C PRO A 265 -1.25 12.12 26.04
N VAL A 266 -1.08 13.37 25.62
CA VAL A 266 0.21 13.91 25.19
C VAL A 266 1.15 13.94 26.39
N HIS A 267 2.38 13.45 26.19
CA HIS A 267 3.42 13.47 27.21
C HIS A 267 3.73 14.93 27.61
N PRO A 268 3.83 15.27 28.91
CA PRO A 268 4.12 16.65 29.35
C PRO A 268 5.40 17.24 28.73
N GLU A 269 6.43 16.41 28.59
CA GLU A 269 7.72 16.76 27.94
C GLU A 269 7.73 16.59 26.41
N SER A 270 6.58 16.39 25.75
CA SER A 270 6.50 16.08 24.32
C SER A 270 7.29 17.09 23.48
N ARG A 271 7.12 18.39 23.71
CA ARG A 271 7.84 19.44 22.96
C ARG A 271 9.35 19.36 23.14
N GLN A 272 9.85 19.08 24.34
CA GLN A 272 11.28 18.94 24.61
C GLN A 272 11.86 17.71 23.91
N ILE A 273 11.14 16.58 23.95
CA ILE A 273 11.56 15.33 23.30
C ILE A 273 11.56 15.47 21.78
N ILE A 274 10.50 16.03 21.19
CA ILE A 274 10.47 16.31 19.74
C ILE A 274 11.60 17.25 19.34
N SER A 275 11.89 18.27 20.15
CA SER A 275 13.00 19.20 19.90
C SER A 275 14.36 18.51 19.92
N SER A 276 14.60 17.54 20.83
CA SER A 276 15.87 16.81 20.89
C SER A 276 16.10 15.89 19.69
N ILE A 277 15.02 15.35 19.10
CA ILE A 277 15.09 14.53 17.89
C ILE A 277 15.26 15.45 16.66
N GLY A 278 14.46 16.53 16.59
CA GLY A 278 14.61 17.64 15.65
C GLY A 278 13.28 18.05 15.01
N VAL A 279 12.75 19.23 15.38
CA VAL A 279 11.43 19.73 14.93
C VAL A 279 11.31 19.96 13.41
N THR A 280 12.38 20.37 12.73
CA THR A 280 12.38 20.67 11.29
C THR A 280 12.87 19.52 10.43
N LYS A 281 13.30 18.42 11.04
CA LYS A 281 13.77 17.25 10.29
C LYS A 281 12.58 16.53 9.69
N SER A 282 12.71 16.18 8.42
CA SER A 282 11.71 15.45 7.65
C SER A 282 11.62 13.99 8.09
N LEU A 283 10.41 13.45 8.06
CA LEU A 283 10.15 12.02 8.19
C LEU A 283 10.79 11.27 7.02
N GLN A 284 11.54 10.23 7.35
CA GLN A 284 12.26 9.38 6.41
C GLN A 284 11.78 7.94 6.51
N VAL A 285 11.91 7.22 5.40
CA VAL A 285 11.68 5.78 5.34
C VAL A 285 12.94 5.08 4.87
N LYS A 286 13.38 4.08 5.64
CA LYS A 286 14.47 3.21 5.24
C LYS A 286 13.92 1.88 4.73
N ARG A 287 14.01 1.64 3.42
CA ARG A 287 13.63 0.38 2.78
C ARG A 287 14.78 -0.61 2.82
N HIS A 288 14.87 -1.37 3.91
CA HIS A 288 16.06 -2.20 4.18
C HIS A 288 15.75 -3.56 4.79
N LEU A 289 14.59 -3.73 5.42
CA LEU A 289 14.21 -5.01 6.00
C LEU A 289 13.52 -5.90 4.97
N ASN A 290 13.64 -7.19 5.13
CA ASN A 290 12.96 -8.19 4.32
C ASN A 290 12.68 -9.40 5.20
N PHE A 291 11.75 -10.24 4.76
CA PHE A 291 11.39 -11.45 5.49
C PHE A 291 11.04 -12.57 4.52
N VAL A 292 11.07 -13.78 5.07
CA VAL A 292 10.69 -15.00 4.37
C VAL A 292 9.66 -15.77 5.20
N PHE A 293 8.58 -16.19 4.55
CA PHE A 293 7.69 -17.20 5.11
C PHE A 293 8.26 -18.58 4.86
N VAL A 294 8.26 -19.43 5.88
CA VAL A 294 8.72 -20.82 5.79
C VAL A 294 7.55 -21.79 6.01
N PRO A 295 7.55 -22.95 5.34
CA PRO A 295 6.51 -23.95 5.55
C PRO A 295 6.65 -24.59 6.94
N VAL A 296 5.55 -25.10 7.50
CA VAL A 296 5.52 -25.74 8.84
C VAL A 296 6.49 -26.91 9.04
N HIS A 297 6.95 -27.49 7.93
CA HIS A 297 7.85 -28.64 7.87
C HIS A 297 9.29 -28.25 7.49
N GLN A 298 9.60 -26.95 7.40
CA GLN A 298 10.96 -26.47 7.21
C GLN A 298 11.87 -27.04 8.30
N ALA A 299 12.93 -27.73 7.89
CA ALA A 299 13.91 -28.28 8.82
C ALA A 299 14.51 -27.16 9.67
N ARG A 300 14.58 -27.42 10.99
CA ARG A 300 15.23 -26.51 11.93
C ARG A 300 16.65 -26.94 12.15
N ILE A 301 17.53 -25.98 12.26
CA ILE A 301 18.97 -26.20 12.45
C ILE A 301 19.44 -25.42 13.67
N ASP A 302 20.49 -25.92 14.31
CA ASP A 302 21.21 -25.15 15.31
C ASP A 302 22.03 -24.06 14.61
N VAL A 303 21.81 -22.82 15.03
CA VAL A 303 22.59 -21.67 14.56
C VAL A 303 23.66 -21.39 15.60
N GLN A 304 24.92 -21.34 15.16
CA GLN A 304 26.02 -21.00 16.05
C GLN A 304 25.92 -19.53 16.48
N LEU A 305 25.74 -19.29 17.78
CA LEU A 305 25.58 -17.95 18.35
C LEU A 305 26.92 -17.32 18.72
N GLY A 306 27.04 -16.02 18.46
CA GLY A 306 28.25 -15.22 18.69
C GLY A 306 28.17 -14.30 19.91
N THR A 307 28.60 -13.06 19.73
CA THR A 307 28.82 -12.04 20.77
C THR A 307 27.62 -11.80 21.70
N HIS A 308 26.39 -12.02 21.24
CA HIS A 308 25.17 -11.83 22.03
C HIS A 308 24.43 -13.14 22.32
N ALA A 309 25.15 -14.27 22.39
CA ALA A 309 24.57 -15.57 22.75
C ALA A 309 23.86 -15.54 24.12
N HIS A 310 24.41 -14.83 25.10
CA HIS A 310 23.84 -14.68 26.45
C HIS A 310 22.52 -13.87 26.51
N GLN A 311 22.17 -13.18 25.42
CA GLN A 311 20.91 -12.44 25.23
C GLN A 311 20.08 -13.02 24.07
N SER A 312 20.26 -14.30 23.75
CA SER A 312 19.58 -15.00 22.66
C SER A 312 18.69 -16.13 23.16
N ASP A 313 17.66 -16.46 22.38
CA ASP A 313 16.87 -17.66 22.60
C ASP A 313 17.58 -18.85 21.96
N ILE A 314 18.11 -19.74 22.80
CA ILE A 314 18.86 -20.92 22.34
C ILE A 314 17.86 -21.98 21.88
N MET A 315 17.67 -22.10 20.57
CA MET A 315 16.79 -23.11 19.97
C MET A 315 17.11 -23.36 18.49
N PRO A 316 16.68 -24.50 17.93
CA PRO A 316 16.74 -24.73 16.49
C PRO A 316 15.85 -23.75 15.71
N ILE A 317 16.36 -23.21 14.61
CA ILE A 317 15.73 -22.16 13.79
C ILE A 317 15.47 -22.67 12.37
N PRO A 318 14.29 -22.42 11.76
CA PRO A 318 13.97 -22.87 10.41
C PRO A 318 14.61 -21.98 9.33
N VAL A 319 15.93 -21.83 9.35
CA VAL A 319 16.65 -21.01 8.36
C VAL A 319 16.54 -21.67 6.97
N PRO A 320 15.95 -21.00 5.96
CA PRO A 320 15.90 -21.57 4.62
C PRO A 320 17.31 -21.64 4.01
N GLN A 321 17.51 -22.51 3.02
CA GLN A 321 18.81 -22.72 2.38
C GLN A 321 19.43 -21.42 1.82
N VAL A 322 18.57 -20.49 1.40
CA VAL A 322 18.91 -19.13 1.00
C VAL A 322 18.11 -18.15 1.88
N ALA A 323 18.69 -17.77 3.02
CA ALA A 323 18.11 -16.78 3.91
C ALA A 323 18.21 -15.37 3.31
N LEU A 324 17.10 -14.63 3.32
CA LEU A 324 17.13 -13.20 3.02
C LEU A 324 17.82 -12.44 4.15
N VAL A 325 18.63 -11.45 3.79
CA VAL A 325 19.34 -10.59 4.73
C VAL A 325 19.05 -9.13 4.44
N GLU A 326 19.04 -8.32 5.49
CA GLU A 326 18.86 -6.87 5.44
C GLU A 326 19.68 -6.22 4.30
N GLY A 327 19.03 -5.32 3.56
CA GLY A 327 19.60 -4.68 2.36
C GLY A 327 19.39 -5.46 1.06
N TRP A 328 18.90 -6.70 1.13
CA TRP A 328 18.55 -7.49 -0.06
C TRP A 328 17.08 -7.25 -0.52
N PRO A 329 16.80 -7.17 -1.83
CA PRO A 329 17.77 -7.09 -2.92
C PRO A 329 18.40 -5.70 -2.92
N ALA A 330 19.71 -5.61 -3.16
CA ALA A 330 20.37 -4.31 -3.25
C ALA A 330 19.78 -3.50 -4.43
N PRO A 331 19.82 -2.15 -4.37
CA PRO A 331 19.40 -1.31 -5.50
C PRO A 331 20.01 -1.79 -6.83
N GLY A 332 19.18 -1.95 -7.87
CA GLY A 332 19.62 -2.42 -9.19
C GLY A 332 19.76 -3.94 -9.40
N GLN A 333 19.69 -4.78 -8.35
CA GLN A 333 19.79 -6.25 -8.52
C GLN A 333 18.45 -6.91 -8.93
N SER A 334 18.40 -7.81 -9.90
CA SER A 334 17.14 -8.52 -10.22
C SER A 334 16.73 -9.48 -9.09
N MET A 335 15.42 -9.52 -8.76
CA MET A 335 14.84 -10.45 -7.77
C MET A 335 15.10 -11.93 -8.11
N GLY A 336 15.35 -12.25 -9.39
CA GLY A 336 15.63 -13.62 -9.84
C GLY A 336 17.05 -14.12 -9.54
N SER A 337 17.98 -13.26 -9.10
CA SER A 337 19.38 -13.66 -8.88
C SER A 337 19.66 -13.99 -7.41
N ARG A 338 19.05 -15.08 -6.91
CA ARG A 338 19.39 -15.66 -5.59
C ARG A 338 20.86 -16.12 -5.50
N SER A 339 21.51 -16.37 -6.63
CA SER A 339 22.92 -16.75 -6.71
C SER A 339 23.87 -15.72 -6.09
N LYS A 340 23.54 -14.41 -6.16
CA LYS A 340 24.35 -13.34 -5.54
C LYS A 340 24.13 -13.17 -4.04
N LEU A 341 23.02 -13.69 -3.50
CA LEU A 341 22.76 -13.69 -2.05
C LEU A 341 23.65 -14.71 -1.34
N GLY A 342 23.92 -15.85 -1.97
CA GLY A 342 24.84 -16.87 -1.43
C GLY A 342 26.26 -16.36 -1.20
N SER A 343 26.80 -15.52 -2.09
CA SER A 343 28.14 -14.94 -1.90
C SER A 343 28.16 -13.86 -0.81
N GLN A 344 27.10 -13.03 -0.69
CA GLN A 344 26.95 -12.08 0.42
C GLN A 344 26.90 -12.81 1.77
N LEU A 345 26.21 -13.95 1.84
CA LEU A 345 26.08 -14.77 3.04
C LEU A 345 27.41 -15.33 3.56
N ASN A 346 28.38 -15.54 2.67
CA ASN A 346 29.71 -16.10 3.00
C ASN A 346 30.73 -15.03 3.42
N GLN A 347 30.43 -13.74 3.24
CA GLN A 347 31.31 -12.65 3.67
C GLN A 347 30.97 -12.21 5.10
N PRO A 348 31.95 -11.75 5.90
CA PRO A 348 31.66 -11.04 7.15
C PRO A 348 30.80 -9.79 6.85
N PRO A 349 29.97 -9.32 7.80
CA PRO A 349 29.16 -8.11 7.59
C PRO A 349 30.07 -6.93 7.24
N SER A 350 29.95 -6.36 6.03
CA SER A 350 30.76 -5.22 5.57
C SER A 350 30.25 -3.86 6.08
N GLY A 351 29.56 -3.85 7.23
CA GLY A 351 28.86 -2.70 7.81
C GLY A 351 27.36 -2.95 7.99
N GLY A 352 26.81 -2.52 9.12
CA GLY A 352 25.40 -2.70 9.48
C GLY A 352 25.08 -4.04 10.18
N PRO A 353 23.87 -4.17 10.77
CA PRO A 353 23.50 -5.27 11.67
C PRO A 353 23.15 -6.58 10.97
N ARG A 354 22.96 -6.57 9.64
CA ARG A 354 22.74 -7.75 8.79
C ARG A 354 21.71 -8.71 9.38
N ARG A 355 20.47 -8.24 9.45
CA ARG A 355 19.37 -8.96 10.08
C ARG A 355 18.68 -9.92 9.11
N SER A 356 18.05 -10.98 9.63
CA SER A 356 17.15 -11.86 8.87
C SER A 356 15.88 -12.11 9.66
N ILE A 357 14.74 -12.05 8.98
CA ILE A 357 13.40 -12.20 9.57
C ILE A 357 12.75 -13.43 8.93
N ILE A 358 12.44 -14.42 9.76
CA ILE A 358 11.91 -15.73 9.34
C ILE A 358 10.60 -15.98 10.07
N ILE A 359 9.54 -16.28 9.32
CA ILE A 359 8.19 -16.41 9.87
C ILE A 359 7.57 -17.74 9.46
N ASP A 360 7.03 -18.49 10.41
CA ASP A 360 6.06 -19.56 10.14
C ASP A 360 4.65 -18.95 10.31
N PRO A 361 3.96 -18.58 9.21
CA PRO A 361 2.69 -17.87 9.30
C PRO A 361 1.53 -18.79 9.71
N VAL A 362 1.69 -20.11 9.59
CA VAL A 362 0.68 -21.09 10.00
C VAL A 362 0.71 -21.28 11.51
N LYS A 363 1.91 -21.45 12.09
CA LYS A 363 2.08 -21.55 13.56
C LYS A 363 2.14 -20.19 14.25
N ARG A 364 2.27 -19.11 13.48
CA ARG A 364 2.44 -17.72 13.93
C ARG A 364 3.67 -17.56 14.81
N LEU A 365 4.81 -18.04 14.32
CA LEU A 365 6.10 -17.98 14.99
C LEU A 365 7.07 -17.12 14.21
N LEU A 366 7.85 -16.32 14.92
CA LEU A 366 8.82 -15.38 14.35
C LEU A 366 10.21 -15.65 14.94
N TRP A 367 11.19 -15.76 14.06
CA TRP A 367 12.61 -15.80 14.41
C TRP A 367 13.31 -14.64 13.73
N GLU A 368 14.15 -13.93 14.47
CA GLU A 368 14.95 -12.83 13.97
C GLU A 368 16.41 -13.02 14.37
N LEU A 369 17.29 -12.90 13.38
CA LEU A 369 18.73 -13.11 13.54
C LEU A 369 19.46 -11.80 13.27
N GLN A 370 20.50 -11.52 14.04
CA GLN A 370 21.45 -10.43 13.79
C GLN A 370 22.81 -11.00 13.39
N GLY A 371 23.48 -10.38 12.42
CA GLY A 371 24.82 -10.81 11.98
C GLY A 371 24.82 -12.19 11.33
N ILE A 372 23.73 -12.59 10.68
CA ILE A 372 23.59 -13.92 10.08
C ILE A 372 24.62 -14.12 8.96
N ARG A 373 25.30 -15.26 8.99
CA ARG A 373 26.28 -15.67 7.97
C ARG A 373 26.28 -17.17 7.79
N LYS A 374 26.68 -17.59 6.59
CA LYS A 374 26.92 -18.99 6.28
C LYS A 374 28.41 -19.27 6.41
N THR A 375 28.75 -20.28 7.20
CA THR A 375 30.13 -20.73 7.47
C THR A 375 30.34 -22.13 6.91
N ALA A 376 31.58 -22.63 6.93
CA ALA A 376 31.89 -24.02 6.55
C ALA A 376 31.15 -25.05 7.43
N ASN A 377 30.86 -24.71 8.69
CA ASN A 377 30.23 -25.59 9.68
C ASN A 377 28.71 -25.41 9.79
N GLY A 378 28.10 -24.61 8.91
CA GLY A 378 26.67 -24.29 8.95
C GLY A 378 26.40 -22.80 9.19
N TRP A 379 25.23 -22.49 9.71
CA TRP A 379 24.78 -21.11 9.92
C TRP A 379 25.27 -20.55 11.26
N ALA A 380 25.70 -19.30 11.25
CA ALA A 380 26.07 -18.56 12.45
C ALA A 380 25.34 -17.21 12.49
N ALA A 381 25.09 -16.70 13.70
CA ALA A 381 24.51 -15.39 13.96
C ALA A 381 25.10 -14.81 15.25
N GLU A 382 25.16 -13.49 15.37
CA GLU A 382 25.61 -12.85 16.62
C GLU A 382 24.53 -12.93 17.71
N GLN A 383 23.26 -12.88 17.30
CA GLN A 383 22.09 -12.86 18.17
C GLN A 383 20.92 -13.60 17.50
N ALA A 384 20.12 -14.31 18.29
CA ALA A 384 18.87 -14.92 17.83
C ALA A 384 17.70 -14.63 18.78
N SER A 385 16.60 -14.14 18.22
CA SER A 385 15.37 -13.81 18.96
C SER A 385 14.20 -14.61 18.45
N PHE A 386 13.39 -15.12 19.36
CA PHE A 386 12.15 -15.83 19.07
C PHE A 386 10.94 -15.12 19.66
N PHE A 387 9.84 -15.08 18.89
CA PHE A 387 8.58 -14.51 19.32
C PHE A 387 7.41 -15.40 18.90
N ASP A 388 6.50 -15.68 19.84
CA ASP A 388 5.20 -16.26 19.53
C ASP A 388 4.21 -15.13 19.22
N LEU A 389 3.81 -15.00 17.95
CA LEU A 389 2.92 -13.93 17.47
C LEU A 389 1.47 -14.11 17.94
N LYS A 390 1.18 -15.09 18.78
CA LYS A 390 -0.13 -15.28 19.43
C LYS A 390 -0.20 -14.66 20.83
N GLN A 391 0.93 -14.21 21.37
CA GLN A 391 1.03 -13.82 22.78
C GLN A 391 1.62 -12.43 22.95
N ASN A 392 1.22 -11.74 24.01
CA ASN A 392 1.83 -10.47 24.45
C ASN A 392 3.06 -10.70 25.33
N ARG A 393 3.82 -11.77 25.05
CA ARG A 393 5.01 -12.11 25.83
C ARG A 393 6.17 -11.22 25.39
N HIS A 394 6.70 -10.46 26.33
CA HIS A 394 7.92 -9.68 26.13
C HIS A 394 9.18 -10.56 26.26
N ARG A 395 10.29 -10.12 25.66
CA ARG A 395 11.63 -10.67 25.97
C ARG A 395 11.97 -10.46 27.44
N LYS A 396 12.97 -11.20 27.95
CA LYS A 396 13.48 -10.98 29.32
C LYS A 396 13.97 -9.54 29.50
N GLU A 397 13.81 -9.00 30.70
CA GLU A 397 14.34 -7.69 31.07
C GLU A 397 15.85 -7.60 30.82
N GLY A 398 16.32 -6.48 30.29
CA GLY A 398 17.71 -6.25 29.92
C GLY A 398 18.18 -6.97 28.66
N TRP A 399 17.33 -7.78 28.00
CA TRP A 399 17.71 -8.50 26.79
C TRP A 399 17.41 -7.69 25.53
N ARG A 400 18.42 -7.53 24.68
CA ARG A 400 18.24 -7.07 23.30
C ARG A 400 17.57 -8.14 22.43
N SER A 401 17.20 -7.76 21.22
CA SER A 401 16.81 -8.66 20.14
C SER A 401 17.73 -8.44 18.93
N ALA A 402 17.27 -8.79 17.73
CA ALA A 402 17.88 -8.29 16.50
C ALA A 402 17.75 -6.77 16.38
N ASP A 403 16.93 -6.14 17.24
CA ASP A 403 16.81 -4.71 17.46
C ASP A 403 17.38 -4.32 18.84
N ALA A 404 17.82 -3.07 19.01
CA ALA A 404 18.43 -2.66 20.28
C ALA A 404 17.45 -2.68 21.45
N ALA A 405 16.20 -2.22 21.27
CA ALA A 405 15.21 -2.13 22.35
C ALA A 405 14.69 -3.48 22.90
N GLY A 406 15.15 -4.62 22.37
CA GLY A 406 14.58 -5.93 22.71
C GLY A 406 13.22 -6.20 22.05
N LEU A 407 12.91 -5.48 20.98
CA LEU A 407 11.64 -5.57 20.26
C LEU A 407 11.77 -6.40 18.98
N PRO A 408 10.70 -7.08 18.53
CA PRO A 408 10.69 -7.72 17.21
C PRO A 408 10.66 -6.67 16.08
N LEU A 409 11.37 -6.94 14.98
CA LEU A 409 11.40 -6.09 13.78
C LEU A 409 10.11 -6.21 12.98
N PHE A 410 9.70 -7.44 12.62
CA PHE A 410 8.61 -7.73 11.69
C PHE A 410 7.29 -6.97 11.95
N PRO A 411 6.75 -6.89 13.18
CA PRO A 411 5.50 -6.18 13.40
C PRO A 411 5.61 -4.67 13.25
N GLY A 412 6.82 -4.09 13.21
CA GLY A 412 7.04 -2.67 13.03
C GLY A 412 7.48 -2.26 11.63
N VAL A 413 7.61 -3.21 10.69
CA VAL A 413 8.02 -2.93 9.30
C VAL A 413 6.80 -2.65 8.44
N VAL A 414 6.81 -1.51 7.74
CA VAL A 414 5.78 -1.17 6.75
C VAL A 414 5.95 -2.00 5.48
N ARG A 415 4.85 -2.59 5.00
CA ARG A 415 4.80 -3.50 3.84
C ARG A 415 3.93 -2.97 2.71
N TYR A 416 4.13 -3.52 1.51
CA TYR A 416 3.42 -3.10 0.30
C TYR A 416 1.90 -3.36 0.39
N ASP A 417 1.50 -4.52 0.89
CA ASP A 417 0.11 -4.98 0.95
C ASP A 417 -0.78 -4.05 1.79
N GLU A 418 -0.28 -3.57 2.93
CA GLU A 418 -1.01 -2.68 3.83
C GLU A 418 -1.14 -1.25 3.31
N MET A 419 -0.11 -0.74 2.61
CA MET A 419 -0.23 0.55 1.90
C MET A 419 -1.37 0.51 0.88
N HIS A 420 -1.58 -0.63 0.20
CA HIS A 420 -2.62 -0.79 -0.82
C HIS A 420 -3.98 -1.15 -0.23
N ARG A 421 -4.03 -1.74 0.98
CA ARG A 421 -5.27 -1.84 1.76
C ARG A 421 -5.74 -0.50 2.30
N GLY A 422 -4.88 0.52 2.31
CA GLY A 422 -5.23 1.89 2.68
C GLY A 422 -5.02 2.23 4.15
N MET A 423 -4.41 1.34 4.96
CA MET A 423 -4.01 1.67 6.33
C MET A 423 -2.93 0.74 6.86
N ILE A 424 -1.91 1.31 7.51
CA ILE A 424 -0.98 0.54 8.35
C ILE A 424 -1.64 0.29 9.71
N GLU A 425 -1.91 -0.98 10.02
CA GLU A 425 -2.72 -1.38 11.20
C GLU A 425 -1.87 -1.78 12.41
N HIS A 426 -0.70 -1.17 12.54
CA HIS A 426 0.24 -1.37 13.63
C HIS A 426 1.16 -0.16 13.81
N ALA A 427 1.84 -0.10 14.95
CA ALA A 427 2.85 0.91 15.22
C ALA A 427 4.10 0.66 14.37
N MET A 428 4.72 1.74 13.91
CA MET A 428 5.92 1.64 13.07
C MET A 428 7.19 1.58 13.94
N ARG A 429 8.16 0.79 13.51
CA ARG A 429 9.51 0.77 14.09
C ARG A 429 10.23 2.07 13.76
N PHE A 430 10.67 2.80 14.79
CA PHE A 430 11.25 4.13 14.66
C PHE A 430 12.67 4.22 15.22
N THR A 431 13.53 5.01 14.58
CA THR A 431 14.89 5.25 15.02
C THR A 431 15.14 6.71 15.36
N VAL A 432 16.03 6.92 16.34
CA VAL A 432 16.50 8.25 16.77
C VAL A 432 17.99 8.16 17.09
N LYS A 433 18.73 9.26 16.98
CA LYS A 433 20.19 9.25 17.22
C LYS A 433 20.56 9.10 18.69
N ASN A 434 19.80 9.74 19.57
CA ASN A 434 20.09 9.80 20.99
C ASN A 434 18.88 9.32 21.77
N VAL A 435 19.12 8.38 22.68
CA VAL A 435 18.11 7.85 23.61
C VAL A 435 18.62 7.93 25.04
N ARG A 436 17.71 7.91 26.01
CA ARG A 436 18.07 7.80 27.42
C ARG A 436 18.74 6.45 27.74
N SER A 437 19.49 6.35 28.84
CA SER A 437 19.97 5.07 29.37
C SER A 437 18.83 4.18 29.89
N THR A 438 17.70 4.80 30.23
CA THR A 438 16.46 4.13 30.61
C THR A 438 15.55 3.84 29.41
N HIS A 439 14.63 2.89 29.61
CA HIS A 439 13.62 2.52 28.63
C HIS A 439 12.23 2.48 29.28
N VAL A 440 11.19 2.41 28.44
CA VAL A 440 9.79 2.22 28.85
C VAL A 440 9.20 1.06 28.05
N LEU A 441 8.17 0.40 28.59
CA LEU A 441 7.48 -0.66 27.86
C LEU A 441 6.94 -0.13 26.51
N PRO A 442 6.99 -0.94 25.43
CA PRO A 442 7.32 -2.37 25.43
C PRO A 442 8.81 -2.72 25.32
N ALA A 443 9.70 -1.73 25.24
CA ALA A 443 11.14 -2.00 25.20
C ALA A 443 11.60 -2.69 26.49
N ARG A 444 12.70 -3.44 26.40
CA ARG A 444 13.29 -4.23 27.49
C ARG A 444 14.72 -3.81 27.84
N THR A 445 15.29 -2.91 27.07
CA THR A 445 16.65 -2.43 27.25
C THR A 445 16.84 -1.12 26.48
N SER A 446 17.92 -0.40 26.79
CA SER A 446 18.37 0.75 26.04
C SER A 446 19.89 0.70 25.85
N PRO A 447 20.41 1.03 24.65
CA PRO A 447 21.84 1.23 24.43
C PRO A 447 22.32 2.63 24.83
N GLY A 448 21.43 3.51 25.30
CA GLY A 448 21.76 4.88 25.68
C GLY A 448 22.64 4.97 26.92
N ASN A 449 23.30 6.10 27.08
CA ASN A 449 24.21 6.40 28.20
C ASN A 449 24.01 7.81 28.78
N ASP A 450 22.88 8.46 28.44
CA ASP A 450 22.52 9.82 28.84
C ASP A 450 21.14 9.77 29.53
N ASP A 451 20.90 10.54 30.57
CA ASP A 451 19.61 10.53 31.31
C ASP A 451 18.87 11.87 31.26
N ARG A 452 19.25 12.77 30.36
CA ARG A 452 18.53 14.03 30.15
C ARG A 452 17.04 13.78 29.88
N PRO A 453 16.13 14.41 30.63
CA PRO A 453 14.69 14.29 30.39
C PRO A 453 14.25 14.79 29.01
N SER A 454 15.05 15.62 28.34
CA SER A 454 14.73 16.02 26.98
C SER A 454 14.92 14.91 25.94
N LEU A 455 15.63 13.80 26.22
CA LEU A 455 15.82 12.73 25.24
C LEU A 455 14.65 11.73 25.24
N PRO A 456 14.34 11.10 24.09
CA PRO A 456 13.41 9.97 24.06
C PRO A 456 14.00 8.74 24.77
N ARG A 457 13.14 7.87 25.30
CA ARG A 457 13.52 6.54 25.80
C ARG A 457 13.32 5.49 24.70
N MET A 458 14.03 4.37 24.77
CA MET A 458 13.60 3.18 24.04
C MET A 458 12.19 2.78 24.48
N GLY A 459 11.33 2.42 23.53
CA GLY A 459 9.93 2.08 23.75
C GLY A 459 8.96 3.26 23.78
N GLU A 460 9.46 4.50 23.77
CA GLU A 460 8.61 5.71 23.77
C GLU A 460 7.68 5.74 22.55
N ARG A 461 6.47 6.26 22.73
CA ARG A 461 5.46 6.38 21.69
C ARG A 461 5.38 7.78 21.13
N LEU A 462 5.47 7.86 19.81
CA LEU A 462 5.21 9.08 19.05
C LEU A 462 4.03 8.83 18.11
N ARG A 463 3.16 9.83 17.91
CA ARG A 463 2.10 9.76 16.89
C ARG A 463 2.07 11.03 16.06
N LEU A 464 1.60 10.91 14.82
CA LEU A 464 1.27 12.07 14.00
C LEU A 464 0.04 12.76 14.62
N ARG A 465 0.04 14.10 14.71
CA ARG A 465 -1.10 14.82 15.30
C ARG A 465 -2.40 14.50 14.57
N GLY A 466 -3.49 14.45 15.33
CA GLY A 466 -4.83 14.16 14.81
C GLY A 466 -5.32 15.17 13.75
N ASP A 467 -4.84 16.41 13.81
CA ASP A 467 -5.20 17.51 12.92
C ASP A 467 -4.42 17.53 11.59
N PHE A 468 -3.36 16.72 11.46
CA PHE A 468 -2.59 16.61 10.24
C PHE A 468 -3.46 16.07 9.08
N LYS A 469 -3.36 16.74 7.92
CA LYS A 469 -4.19 16.50 6.73
C LYS A 469 -3.53 15.49 5.80
N THR A 470 -4.04 14.27 5.80
CA THR A 470 -3.50 13.15 5.00
C THR A 470 -4.10 13.10 3.59
N GLU A 471 -5.18 13.83 3.34
CA GLU A 471 -5.89 13.85 2.06
C GLU A 471 -5.12 14.48 0.88
N PHE A 472 -4.03 15.21 1.16
CA PHE A 472 -3.18 15.82 0.14
C PHE A 472 -2.05 14.91 -0.34
N PHE A 473 -1.95 13.71 0.24
CA PHE A 473 -0.93 12.72 -0.06
C PHE A 473 -1.49 11.61 -0.96
N SER A 474 -0.62 10.92 -1.68
CA SER A 474 -0.99 9.73 -2.44
C SER A 474 -1.55 8.65 -1.51
N ALA A 475 -2.42 7.80 -2.03
CA ALA A 475 -3.07 6.77 -1.21
C ALA A 475 -2.09 5.89 -0.40
N PRO A 476 -0.93 5.45 -0.93
CA PRO A 476 0.06 4.72 -0.15
C PRO A 476 0.66 5.53 1.01
N VAL A 477 0.93 6.82 0.80
CA VAL A 477 1.48 7.69 1.85
C VAL A 477 0.41 8.05 2.86
N ALA A 478 -0.81 8.35 2.43
CA ALA A 478 -1.95 8.55 3.31
C ALA A 478 -2.17 7.33 4.23
N ALA A 479 -2.05 6.11 3.73
CA ALA A 479 -2.13 4.89 4.54
C ALA A 479 -1.09 4.84 5.67
N ILE A 480 0.15 5.26 5.38
CA ILE A 480 1.25 5.39 6.36
C ILE A 480 0.90 6.45 7.39
N LEU A 481 0.51 7.65 6.93
CA LEU A 481 0.21 8.77 7.81
C LEU A 481 -1.00 8.49 8.71
N ASP A 482 -2.05 7.87 8.19
CA ASP A 482 -3.21 7.44 8.96
C ASP A 482 -2.84 6.37 10.01
N GLY A 483 -1.92 5.46 9.65
CA GLY A 483 -1.31 4.52 10.59
C GLY A 483 -0.52 5.22 11.70
N LEU A 484 0.29 6.23 11.37
CA LEU A 484 1.03 7.04 12.34
C LEU A 484 0.13 7.89 13.24
N LYS A 485 -1.06 8.29 12.78
CA LYS A 485 -2.08 8.94 13.63
C LYS A 485 -2.66 7.94 14.62
N LYS A 486 -3.07 6.77 14.13
CA LYS A 486 -3.81 5.78 14.93
C LYS A 486 -2.93 4.95 15.86
N TYR A 487 -1.86 4.35 15.34
CA TYR A 487 -1.01 3.42 16.09
C TYR A 487 0.35 4.02 16.47
N GLY A 488 0.71 5.14 15.84
CA GLY A 488 1.96 5.83 16.10
C GLY A 488 3.18 5.00 15.71
N MET A 489 4.27 5.26 16.41
CA MET A 489 5.55 4.60 16.22
C MET A 489 6.26 4.39 17.56
N ILE A 490 7.16 3.41 17.59
CA ILE A 490 7.89 2.99 18.79
C ILE A 490 9.38 3.20 18.56
N VAL A 491 10.03 3.96 19.44
CA VAL A 491 11.49 4.09 19.46
C VAL A 491 12.11 2.72 19.73
N ALA A 492 12.74 2.12 18.73
CA ALA A 492 13.19 0.72 18.79
C ALA A 492 14.71 0.55 18.64
N GLU A 493 15.38 1.54 18.02
CA GLU A 493 16.80 1.46 17.66
C GLU A 493 17.47 2.83 17.65
N VAL A 494 18.79 2.82 17.88
CA VAL A 494 19.62 3.99 17.63
C VAL A 494 19.96 4.05 16.14
N GLY A 495 19.60 5.14 15.49
CA GLY A 495 19.78 5.31 14.05
C GLY A 495 19.59 6.75 13.62
N GLU A 496 19.25 6.95 12.36
CA GLU A 496 18.92 8.28 11.85
C GLU A 496 17.64 8.79 12.52
N ASP A 497 17.62 10.09 12.84
CA ASP A 497 16.43 10.73 13.39
C ASP A 497 15.31 10.71 12.36
N TRP A 498 14.08 10.57 12.86
CA TRP A 498 12.88 10.62 12.03
C TRP A 498 12.76 9.50 11.00
N THR A 499 13.40 8.34 11.23
CA THR A 499 13.40 7.24 10.26
C THR A 499 12.58 6.06 10.73
N PHE A 500 11.58 5.66 9.94
CA PHE A 500 10.88 4.39 10.11
C PHE A 500 11.32 3.34 9.09
N SER A 501 10.97 2.08 9.34
CA SER A 501 11.43 0.95 8.51
C SER A 501 10.33 0.44 7.59
N ALA A 502 10.70 0.19 6.34
CA ALA A 502 9.84 -0.48 5.35
C ALA A 502 10.58 -1.66 4.72
N THR A 503 9.81 -2.54 4.08
CA THR A 503 10.40 -3.66 3.33
C THR A 503 11.21 -3.17 2.12
N THR A 504 12.14 -3.98 1.64
CA THR A 504 12.88 -3.76 0.37
C THR A 504 12.03 -4.01 -0.87
N ASP A 505 10.70 -4.09 -0.73
CA ASP A 505 9.77 -4.34 -1.82
C ASP A 505 9.81 -3.20 -2.83
N ARG A 506 10.20 -3.53 -4.06
CA ARG A 506 10.36 -2.55 -5.15
C ARG A 506 9.07 -1.98 -5.68
N ARG A 507 7.94 -2.59 -5.32
CA ARG A 507 6.61 -2.08 -5.65
C ARG A 507 6.26 -0.87 -4.78
N ILE A 508 6.95 -0.68 -3.65
CA ILE A 508 6.93 0.57 -2.88
C ILE A 508 7.80 1.59 -3.62
N VAL A 509 7.15 2.57 -4.24
CA VAL A 509 7.80 3.59 -5.07
C VAL A 509 7.30 4.99 -4.73
N ALA A 510 8.19 5.98 -4.85
CA ALA A 510 7.87 7.40 -4.78
C ALA A 510 7.15 7.83 -3.50
N ILE A 511 7.56 7.30 -2.34
CA ILE A 511 6.99 7.70 -1.04
C ILE A 511 7.91 8.69 -0.30
N GLU A 512 9.21 8.65 -0.58
CA GLU A 512 10.23 9.44 0.12
C GLU A 512 10.02 10.96 -0.03
N GLU A 513 9.69 11.42 -1.25
CA GLU A 513 9.46 12.85 -1.53
C GLU A 513 8.23 13.38 -0.80
N GLU A 514 7.14 12.63 -0.80
CA GLU A 514 5.92 12.99 -0.08
C GLU A 514 6.13 12.97 1.44
N LEU A 515 6.75 11.91 1.98
CA LEU A 515 7.06 11.81 3.41
C LEU A 515 7.98 12.95 3.88
N SER A 516 8.82 13.48 2.99
CA SER A 516 9.72 14.58 3.35
C SER A 516 9.01 15.89 3.74
N GLN A 517 7.73 16.03 3.35
CA GLN A 517 6.89 17.17 3.70
C GLN A 517 6.37 17.10 5.15
N VAL A 518 6.41 15.91 5.78
CA VAL A 518 6.04 15.73 7.18
C VAL A 518 7.30 15.92 8.02
N THR A 519 7.24 16.78 9.02
CA THR A 519 8.41 17.09 9.85
C THR A 519 8.16 16.79 11.30
N GLY A 520 9.23 16.78 12.12
CA GLY A 520 9.12 16.51 13.54
C GLY A 520 8.09 17.37 14.28
N ILE A 521 7.83 18.61 13.82
CA ILE A 521 6.81 19.48 14.39
C ILE A 521 5.42 18.88 14.33
N ASP A 522 5.14 17.98 13.39
CA ASP A 522 3.82 17.37 13.16
C ASP A 522 3.53 16.19 14.10
N PHE A 523 4.50 15.84 14.94
CA PHE A 523 4.41 14.73 15.87
C PHE A 523 4.30 15.18 17.31
N GLU A 524 3.79 14.26 18.13
CA GLU A 524 3.74 14.40 19.57
C GLU A 524 4.11 13.08 20.24
N VAL A 525 4.78 13.17 21.37
CA VAL A 525 5.01 12.04 22.27
C VAL A 525 3.76 11.80 23.09
N VAL A 526 3.35 10.55 23.23
CA VAL A 526 2.14 10.15 23.97
C VAL A 526 2.47 9.15 25.06
N THR A 527 1.67 9.15 26.11
CA THR A 527 1.85 8.27 27.26
C THR A 527 0.66 7.33 27.40
N GLU A 528 0.91 6.08 27.77
CA GLU A 528 -0.19 5.17 28.08
C GLU A 528 -1.02 5.79 29.23
N PRO A 529 -2.35 5.88 29.11
CA PRO A 529 -3.19 6.37 30.18
C PRO A 529 -2.97 5.53 31.44
N VAL A 530 -2.88 6.20 32.60
CA VAL A 530 -2.89 5.49 33.89
C VAL A 530 -4.20 4.71 33.96
N ARG A 531 -4.13 3.37 33.87
CA ARG A 531 -5.29 2.52 34.10
C ARG A 531 -5.69 2.73 35.56
N LYS A 532 -6.84 3.39 35.81
CA LYS A 532 -7.44 3.37 37.14
C LYS A 532 -7.60 1.89 37.52
N PRO A 533 -7.13 1.44 38.69
CA PRO A 533 -7.44 0.09 39.14
C PRO A 533 -8.96 -0.07 39.09
N LEU A 534 -9.42 -1.14 38.45
CA LEU A 534 -10.83 -1.52 38.50
C LEU A 534 -11.18 -1.63 39.98
N ILE A 535 -11.98 -0.70 40.49
CA ILE A 535 -12.57 -0.84 41.82
C ILE A 535 -13.48 -2.05 41.68
N ASP A 536 -13.09 -3.13 42.34
CA ASP A 536 -13.84 -4.38 42.40
C ASP A 536 -15.22 -4.08 43.00
N ALA A 537 -16.24 -3.99 42.14
CA ALA A 537 -17.60 -3.64 42.53
C ALA A 537 -18.26 -4.70 43.43
N ASN A 538 -17.56 -5.80 43.72
CA ASN A 538 -17.98 -6.87 44.63
C ASN A 538 -17.39 -6.78 46.04
N LYS A 539 -16.77 -5.65 46.42
CA LYS A 539 -16.48 -5.34 47.83
C LYS A 539 -17.30 -4.16 48.31
N ARG A 540 -18.58 -4.42 48.60
CA ARG A 540 -19.37 -3.62 49.56
C ARG A 540 -20.15 -4.55 50.45
#